data_AF-A0A3D5EZ61-F1
#
_entry.id   AF-A0A3D5EZ61-F1
#
_cell.length_a   1.000
_cell.length_b   1.000
_cell.length_c   1.000
_cell.angle_alpha   90.00
_cell.angle_beta   90.00
_cell.angle_gamma   90.00
#
_symmetry.space_group_name_H-M   'P 1'
#
loop_
_entity.id
_entity.type
_entity.pdbx_description
1 polymer ?
#
loop_
_entity_poly.entity_id
_entity_poly.type
_entity_poly.pdbx_seq_one_letter_code
_entity_poly.pdbx_strand_id
1 'polypeptide(L)' 'GPFVTPWPTDDPGLSRRERRELQTLLAARGHPIGEIDGMIGANSRQAIQAEQKRLGFAADGRAGQKLLRALRSPAPGQ' A
#
# COMPACT_ATOMS: atom_id res chain seq x y z
N GLY A 1 -31.74 0.70 14.48
CA GLY A 1 -31.53 1.10 13.08
C GLY A 1 -30.16 0.62 12.67
N PRO A 2 -29.99 -0.04 11.51
CA PRO A 2 -28.67 -0.49 11.08
C PRO A 2 -28.00 0.58 10.20
N PHE A 3 -26.69 0.40 10.00
CA PHE A 3 -25.81 1.10 9.05
C PHE A 3 -25.08 2.34 9.60
N VAL A 4 -23.97 2.01 10.27
CA VAL A 4 -22.76 2.82 10.44
C VAL A 4 -22.50 3.65 9.19
N THR A 5 -22.46 4.97 9.36
CA THR A 5 -22.07 5.95 8.35
C THR A 5 -20.66 5.63 7.82
N PRO A 6 -20.47 5.45 6.49
CA PRO A 6 -19.14 5.27 5.94
C PRO A 6 -18.41 6.61 6.03
N TRP A 7 -17.39 6.68 6.89
CA TRP A 7 -16.51 7.84 7.00
C TRP A 7 -16.00 8.29 5.62
N PRO A 8 -16.26 9.54 5.18
CA PRO A 8 -15.59 10.12 4.04
C PRO A 8 -14.26 10.67 4.54
N THR A 9 -13.21 9.84 4.54
CA THR A 9 -11.86 10.39 4.67
C THR A 9 -11.51 11.08 3.35
N ASP A 10 -11.80 12.38 3.33
CA ASP A 10 -11.42 13.42 2.37
C ASP A 10 -9.89 13.61 2.33
N ASP A 11 -9.16 12.51 2.20
CA ASP A 11 -7.74 12.50 1.90
C ASP A 11 -7.40 11.09 1.45
N PRO A 12 -7.14 10.84 0.16
CA PRO A 12 -6.35 9.65 -0.05
C PRO A 12 -5.30 9.80 -1.14
N GLY A 13 -4.05 9.95 -0.71
CA GLY A 13 -2.98 9.20 -1.37
C GLY A 13 -3.41 7.73 -1.55
N LEU A 14 -3.34 7.21 -2.79
CA LEU A 14 -3.88 5.92 -3.26
C LEU A 14 -5.37 5.67 -2.89
N SER A 15 -6.22 5.45 -3.89
CA SER A 15 -7.61 5.02 -3.70
C SER A 15 -7.68 3.73 -2.87
N ARG A 16 -8.82 3.47 -2.20
CA ARG A 16 -9.03 2.21 -1.44
C ARG A 16 -8.67 0.96 -2.25
N ARG A 17 -9.05 0.93 -3.52
CA ARG A 17 -8.71 -0.14 -4.47
C ARG A 17 -7.20 -0.24 -4.71
N GLU A 18 -6.53 0.89 -4.90
CA GLU A 18 -5.07 0.97 -5.09
C GLU A 18 -4.30 0.57 -3.81
N ARG A 19 -4.77 0.94 -2.62
CA ARG A 19 -4.17 0.53 -1.34
C ARG A 19 -4.32 -0.98 -1.10
N ARG A 20 -5.49 -1.53 -1.39
CA ARG A 20 -5.69 -2.98 -1.34
C ARG A 20 -4.76 -3.68 -2.30
N GLU A 21 -4.62 -3.17 -3.51
CA GLU A 21 -3.72 -3.75 -4.49
C GLU A 21 -2.25 -3.68 -4.06
N LEU A 22 -1.81 -2.55 -3.50
CA LEU A 22 -0.49 -2.41 -2.90
C LEU A 22 -0.27 -3.45 -1.82
N GLN A 23 -1.24 -3.61 -0.93
CA GLN A 23 -1.24 -4.61 0.13
C GLN A 23 -1.17 -6.04 -0.44
N THR A 24 -2.00 -6.39 -1.42
CA THR A 24 -1.94 -7.68 -2.11
C THR A 24 -0.56 -7.94 -2.71
N LEU A 25 0.04 -6.95 -3.37
CA LEU A 25 1.38 -7.08 -3.96
C LEU A 25 2.46 -7.30 -2.90
N LEU A 26 2.37 -6.60 -1.77
CA LEU A 26 3.27 -6.78 -0.63
C LEU A 26 3.11 -8.16 0.01
N ALA A 27 1.86 -8.62 0.23
CA ALA A 27 1.58 -9.97 0.73
C ALA A 27 2.10 -11.05 -0.24
N ALA A 28 1.90 -10.86 -1.54
CA ALA A 28 2.40 -11.77 -2.58
C ALA A 28 3.93 -11.86 -2.60
N ARG A 29 4.63 -10.80 -2.14
CA ARG A 29 6.09 -10.80 -1.94
C ARG A 29 6.53 -11.44 -0.62
N GLY A 30 5.60 -11.87 0.22
CA GLY A 30 5.87 -12.49 1.52
C GLY A 30 5.95 -11.51 2.69
N HIS A 31 5.53 -10.25 2.51
CA HIS A 31 5.52 -9.28 3.60
C HIS A 31 4.31 -9.46 4.53
N PRO A 32 4.49 -9.37 5.87
CA PRO A 32 3.40 -9.47 6.83
C PRO A 32 2.64 -8.13 6.90
N ILE A 33 1.78 -7.85 5.93
CA ILE A 33 1.00 -6.61 5.88
C ILE A 33 -0.26 -6.63 6.75
N GLY A 34 -0.70 -7.81 7.20
CA GLY A 34 -1.99 -8.02 7.86
C GLY A 34 -3.14 -8.11 6.85
N GLU A 35 -4.30 -7.60 7.24
CA GLU A 35 -5.52 -7.66 6.42
C GLU A 35 -5.53 -6.61 5.30
N ILE A 36 -5.99 -7.03 4.11
CA ILE A 36 -6.07 -6.19 2.91
C ILE A 36 -7.40 -5.40 2.93
N ASP A 37 -7.59 -4.56 3.96
CA ASP A 37 -8.80 -3.74 4.07
C ASP A 37 -8.72 -2.44 3.24
N GLY A 38 -7.49 -2.04 2.87
CA GLY A 38 -7.18 -0.74 2.28
C GLY A 38 -6.85 0.33 3.33
N MET A 39 -6.78 -0.05 4.61
CA MET A 39 -6.20 0.75 5.69
C MET A 39 -4.72 0.42 5.87
N ILE A 40 -3.86 1.44 5.81
CA ILE A 40 -2.42 1.27 5.98
C ILE A 40 -2.08 1.31 7.47
N GLY A 41 -2.12 0.13 8.11
CA GLY A 41 -1.70 -0.07 9.49
C GLY A 41 -0.18 -0.12 9.66
N ALA A 42 0.29 -0.36 10.89
CA ALA A 42 1.72 -0.48 11.21
C ALA A 42 2.42 -1.58 10.39
N ASN A 43 1.80 -2.75 10.26
CA ASN A 43 2.28 -3.88 9.45
C ASN A 43 2.41 -3.52 7.96
N SER A 44 1.37 -2.90 7.40
CA SER A 44 1.42 -2.39 6.03
C SER A 44 2.50 -1.33 5.85
N ARG A 45 2.66 -0.40 6.81
CA ARG A 45 3.77 0.58 6.78
C ARG A 45 5.14 -0.08 6.79
N GLN A 46 5.35 -1.12 7.60
CA GLN A 46 6.64 -1.84 7.65
C GLN A 46 6.96 -2.50 6.30
N ALA A 47 5.98 -3.19 5.71
CA ALA A 47 6.12 -3.78 4.38
C ALA A 47 6.40 -2.72 3.29
N ILE A 48 5.67 -1.60 3.34
CA ILE A 48 5.87 -0.46 2.44
C ILE A 48 7.29 0.08 2.58
N GLN A 49 7.78 0.29 3.81
CA GLN A 49 9.14 0.77 4.06
C GLN A 49 10.19 -0.20 3.54
N ALA A 50 10.01 -1.51 3.80
CA ALA A 50 10.93 -2.53 3.33
C ALA A 50 11.05 -2.48 1.80
N GLU A 51 9.92 -2.36 1.11
CA GLU A 51 9.90 -2.32 -0.35
C GLU A 51 10.40 -0.98 -0.90
N GLN A 52 10.09 0.14 -0.24
CA GLN A 52 10.67 1.44 -0.55
C GLN A 52 12.20 1.41 -0.45
N LYS A 53 12.76 0.86 0.65
CA LYS A 53 14.21 0.68 0.79
C LYS A 53 14.77 -0.21 -0.31
N ARG A 54 14.10 -1.32 -0.63
CA ARG A 54 14.53 -2.26 -1.69
C ARG A 54 14.61 -1.61 -3.06
N LEU A 55 13.71 -0.66 -3.32
CA LEU A 55 13.63 0.12 -4.56
C LEU A 55 14.51 1.39 -4.54
N GLY A 56 15.20 1.69 -3.43
CA GLY A 56 15.98 2.92 -3.27
C GLY A 56 15.13 4.18 -3.07
N PHE A 57 13.85 4.04 -2.73
CA PHE A 57 12.98 5.16 -2.37
C PHE A 57 13.09 5.52 -0.88
N ALA A 58 12.61 6.73 -0.56
CA ALA A 58 12.46 7.16 0.82
C ALA A 58 11.44 6.25 1.54
N ALA A 59 11.90 5.60 2.62
CA ALA A 59 11.16 4.62 3.38
C ALA A 59 10.29 5.29 4.44
N ASP A 60 9.38 6.15 4.01
CA ASP A 60 8.47 6.89 4.89
C ASP A 60 7.23 6.05 5.28
N GLY A 61 7.09 4.84 4.74
CA GLY A 61 5.91 3.99 4.99
C GLY A 61 4.67 4.48 4.28
N ARG A 62 4.81 5.44 3.36
CA ARG A 62 3.69 6.08 2.69
C ARG A 62 3.27 5.29 1.47
N ALA A 63 2.02 4.83 1.47
CA ALA A 63 1.38 4.18 0.35
C ALA A 63 1.13 5.23 -0.76
N GLY A 64 2.05 5.33 -1.72
CA GLY A 64 1.98 6.28 -2.82
C GLY A 64 1.94 5.60 -4.19
N GLN A 65 1.41 6.31 -5.21
CA GLN A 65 1.36 5.82 -6.59
C GLN A 65 2.71 5.45 -7.18
N LYS A 66 3.80 6.13 -6.79
CA LYS A 66 5.15 5.76 -7.22
C LYS A 66 5.52 4.34 -6.76
N LEU A 67 5.26 4.03 -5.49
CA LEU A 67 5.50 2.70 -4.97
C LEU A 67 4.59 1.68 -5.65
N LEU A 68 3.28 1.91 -5.72
CA LEU A 68 2.35 0.99 -6.37
C LEU A 68 2.75 0.68 -7.82
N ARG A 69 3.14 1.69 -8.59
CA ARG A 69 3.66 1.50 -9.96
C ARG A 69 4.93 0.67 -9.98
N ALA A 70 5.87 0.91 -9.06
CA ALA A 70 7.09 0.12 -8.93
C ALA A 70 6.83 -1.33 -8.45
N LEU A 71 5.74 -1.58 -7.72
CA LEU A 71 5.32 -2.94 -7.38
C LEU A 71 4.62 -3.64 -8.55
N ARG A 72 3.82 -2.90 -9.33
CA ARG A 72 3.09 -3.38 -10.52
C ARG A 72 4.00 -3.70 -11.70
N SER A 73 5.03 -2.88 -11.92
CA SER A 73 6.02 -3.14 -12.96
C SER A 73 7.12 -4.04 -12.39
N PRO A 74 7.22 -5.31 -12.80
CA PRO A 74 8.51 -5.98 -12.79
C PRO A 74 9.36 -5.24 -13.84
N ALA A 75 10.04 -4.16 -13.44
CA ALA A 75 10.92 -3.31 -14.24
C ALA A 75 10.81 -3.47 -15.78
N PRO A 76 10.14 -2.58 -16.54
CA PRO A 76 10.52 -2.44 -17.92
C PRO A 76 11.89 -1.77 -17.91
N GLY A 77 12.87 -2.41 -18.52
CA GLY A 77 14.14 -1.77 -18.81
C GLY A 77 13.88 -0.39 -19.42
N GLN A 78 14.50 0.63 -18.85
CA GLN A 78 14.87 1.83 -19.59
C GLN A 78 16.37 1.75 -19.84
#